data_AF-X1HFQ0-F1
#
_entry.id   AF-X1HFQ0-F1
#
_cell.length_a   1.000
_cell.length_b   1.000
_cell.length_c   1.000
_cell.angle_alpha   90.00
_cell.angle_beta   90.00
_cell.angle_gamma   90.00
#
_symmetry.space_group_name_H-M   'P 1'
#
loop_
_entity.id
_entity.type
_entity.pdbx_description
1 polymer ?
#
loop_
_entity_poly.entity_id
_entity_poly.type
_entity_poly.pdbx_seq_one_letter_code
_entity_poly.pdbx_strand_id
1 'polypeptide(L)'
;MKKLLVVGIIFLFLGLAFAPSINANISKASIESEMVEITTEICGFNGGKHTVQLTKEEAEEVEQLIDDIERRLDKVETREEAVEIFNEAIVEL
;
A
#
# COMPACT_ATOMS: atom_id res chain seq x y z
N MET A 1 -12.16 -43.00 20.44
CA MET A 1 -13.08 -42.14 19.64
C MET A 1 -12.79 -40.64 19.73
N LYS A 2 -12.22 -40.08 20.82
CA LYS A 2 -11.91 -38.63 20.89
C LYS A 2 -10.78 -38.16 19.96
N LYS A 3 -9.75 -38.99 19.74
CA LYS A 3 -8.58 -38.64 18.90
C LYS A 3 -8.91 -38.51 17.41
N LEU A 4 -9.89 -39.26 16.92
CA LEU A 4 -10.33 -39.23 15.52
C LEU A 4 -11.10 -37.94 15.18
N LEU A 5 -11.87 -37.40 16.14
CA LEU A 5 -12.56 -36.12 15.98
C LEU A 5 -11.58 -34.96 15.88
N VAL A 6 -10.50 -34.97 16.68
CA VAL A 6 -9.46 -33.94 16.62
C VAL A 6 -8.75 -33.93 15.27
N VAL A 7 -8.43 -35.11 14.73
CA VAL A 7 -7.83 -35.24 13.39
C VAL A 7 -8.80 -34.73 12.31
N GLY A 8 -10.09 -35.06 12.40
CA GLY A 8 -11.09 -34.57 11.46
C GLY A 8 -11.24 -33.04 11.46
N ILE A 9 -11.19 -32.40 12.63
CA ILE A 9 -11.24 -30.94 12.75
C ILE A 9 -10.02 -30.29 12.09
N ILE A 10 -8.82 -30.84 12.28
CA ILE A 10 -7.59 -30.32 11.68
C ILE A 10 -7.67 -30.40 10.15
N PHE A 11 -8.11 -31.55 9.60
CA PHE A 11 -8.29 -31.71 8.15
C PHE A 11 -9.38 -30.78 7.57
N LEU A 12 -10.42 -30.45 8.35
CA LEU A 12 -11.46 -29.51 7.94
C LEU A 12 -10.88 -28.10 7.74
N PHE A 13 -10.01 -27.64 8.64
CA PHE A 13 -9.36 -26.33 8.52
C PHE A 13 -8.29 -26.29 7.42
N LEU A 14 -7.52 -27.37 7.24
CA LEU A 14 -6.59 -27.49 6.11
C LEU A 14 -7.33 -27.52 4.77
N GLY A 15 -8.47 -28.20 4.66
CA GLY A 15 -9.29 -28.22 3.45
C GLY A 15 -9.86 -26.85 3.07
N LEU A 16 -10.22 -26.02 4.05
CA LEU A 16 -10.64 -24.63 3.83
C LEU A 16 -9.50 -23.73 3.31
N ALA A 17 -8.25 -24.01 3.72
CA ALA A 17 -7.08 -23.27 3.22
C ALA A 17 -6.71 -23.62 1.77
N PHE A 18 -7.21 -24.73 1.23
CA PHE A 18 -6.96 -25.18 -0.15
C PHE A 18 -8.20 -25.10 -1.06
N ALA A 19 -9.29 -24.45 -0.63
CA ALA A 19 -10.30 -24.04 -1.58
C ALA A 19 -9.61 -23.14 -2.62
N PRO A 20 -9.62 -23.47 -3.93
CA PRO A 20 -9.18 -22.52 -4.93
C PRO A 20 -10.08 -21.30 -4.72
N SER A 21 -9.48 -20.18 -4.30
CA SER A 21 -10.17 -18.91 -4.16
C SER A 21 -11.05 -18.77 -5.39
N ILE A 22 -12.37 -18.89 -5.20
CA ILE A 22 -13.34 -18.71 -6.27
C ILE A 22 -12.96 -17.39 -6.89
N ASN A 23 -12.49 -17.48 -8.12
CA ASN A 23 -11.99 -16.38 -8.90
C ASN A 23 -13.05 -15.28 -8.85
N ALA A 24 -12.77 -14.22 -8.09
CA ALA A 24 -13.56 -13.00 -8.04
C ALA A 24 -13.37 -12.26 -9.38
N ASN A 25 -13.77 -12.90 -10.48
CA ASN A 25 -13.77 -12.35 -11.83
C ASN A 25 -15.09 -11.63 -12.12
N ILE A 26 -15.72 -11.05 -11.08
CA ILE A 26 -16.97 -10.30 -11.20
C ILE A 26 -16.76 -8.80 -10.96
N SER A 27 -15.56 -8.34 -10.57
CA SER A 27 -15.29 -6.90 -10.39
C SER A 27 -13.96 -6.37 -10.94
N LYS A 28 -13.20 -7.16 -11.72
CA LYS A 28 -11.96 -6.60 -12.33
C LYS A 28 -12.27 -5.53 -13.39
N ALA A 29 -13.30 -5.75 -14.20
CA ALA A 29 -13.64 -4.82 -15.28
C ALA A 29 -14.20 -3.47 -14.82
N SER A 30 -14.71 -3.34 -13.59
CA SER A 30 -15.23 -2.06 -13.06
C SER A 30 -14.21 -1.30 -12.20
N ILE A 31 -13.21 -1.99 -11.64
CA ILE A 31 -12.14 -1.36 -10.85
C ILE A 31 -11.04 -0.84 -11.77
N GLU A 32 -10.75 -1.55 -12.87
CA GLU A 32 -9.71 -1.17 -13.84
C GLU A 32 -10.01 0.17 -14.57
N SER A 33 -11.28 0.61 -14.61
CA SER A 33 -11.66 1.89 -15.22
C SER A 33 -11.38 3.13 -14.36
N GLU A 34 -10.93 2.96 -13.12
CA GLU A 34 -10.79 4.08 -12.16
C GLU A 34 -9.45 4.12 -11.40
N MET A 35 -8.52 3.23 -11.75
CA MET A 35 -7.16 3.26 -11.21
C MET A 35 -6.27 4.22 -12.01
N VAL A 36 -5.35 4.89 -11.32
CA VAL A 36 -4.33 5.79 -11.84
C VAL A 36 -2.96 5.19 -11.53
N GLU A 37 -2.04 5.29 -12.49
CA GLU A 37 -0.66 4.87 -12.30
C GLU A 37 0.19 6.05 -11.80
N ILE A 38 0.76 5.90 -10.61
CA ILE A 38 1.76 6.82 -10.08
C ILE A 38 3.12 6.16 -10.21
N THR A 39 4.06 6.88 -10.85
CA THR A 39 5.45 6.45 -10.98
C THR A 39 6.33 7.37 -10.16
N THR A 40 7.01 6.81 -9.15
CA THR A 40 8.03 7.50 -8.37
C THR A 40 9.41 7.15 -8.90
N GLU A 41 10.28 8.15 -8.98
CA GLU A 41 11.68 7.98 -9.37
C GLU A 41 12.57 8.24 -8.15
N ILE A 42 13.21 7.18 -7.67
CA ILE A 42 14.17 7.28 -6.57
C ILE A 42 15.51 7.73 -7.18
N CYS A 43 15.92 8.96 -6.89
CA CYS A 43 17.20 9.51 -7.34
C CYS A 43 18.33 9.10 -6.37
N GLY A 44 19.44 8.53 -6.88
CA GLY A 44 20.60 8.15 -6.06
C GLY A 44 21.34 6.90 -6.54
N PHE A 45 22.28 6.41 -5.73
CA PHE A 45 22.98 5.15 -6.02
C PHE A 45 22.02 3.96 -5.82
N ASN A 46 21.81 3.16 -6.87
CA ASN A 46 20.71 2.17 -6.99
C ASN A 46 19.30 2.77 -7.10
N GLY A 47 19.18 3.99 -7.61
CA GLY A 47 17.89 4.58 -7.97
C GLY A 47 17.11 3.75 -9.00
N GLY A 48 15.78 3.86 -8.97
CA GLY A 48 14.88 3.09 -9.81
C GLY A 48 13.51 3.74 -9.92
N LYS A 49 12.75 3.31 -10.93
CA LYS A 49 11.35 3.70 -11.09
C LYS A 49 10.46 2.67 -10.42
N HIS A 50 9.57 3.13 -9.57
CA HIS A 50 8.54 2.32 -8.95
C HIS A 50 7.19 2.82 -9.40
N THR A 51 6.43 1.96 -10.06
CA THR A 51 5.08 2.26 -10.51
C THR A 51 4.09 1.49 -9.66
N VAL A 52 3.11 2.19 -9.11
CA VAL A 52 2.00 1.63 -8.34
C VAL A 52 0.68 2.08 -8.98
N GLN A 53 -0.33 1.21 -8.89
CA GLN A 53 -1.70 1.54 -9.29
C GLN A 53 -2.47 1.88 -8.02
N LEU A 54 -3.07 3.07 -8.01
CA LEU A 54 -3.90 3.58 -6.93
C LEU A 54 -5.28 3.91 -7.47
N THR A 55 -6.30 3.91 -6.62
CA THR A 55 -7.57 4.56 -6.95
C THR A 55 -7.37 6.07 -7.05
N LYS A 56 -8.31 6.79 -7.67
CA LYS A 56 -8.26 8.26 -7.73
C LYS A 56 -8.22 8.91 -6.36
N GLU A 57 -9.00 8.40 -5.41
CA GLU A 57 -9.05 8.91 -4.04
C GLU A 57 -7.69 8.74 -3.35
N GLU A 58 -7.10 7.55 -3.42
CA GLU A 58 -5.74 7.29 -2.90
C GLU A 58 -4.67 8.15 -3.58
N ALA A 59 -4.79 8.40 -4.89
CA ALA A 59 -3.87 9.28 -5.60
C ALA A 59 -3.98 10.75 -5.14
N GLU A 60 -5.20 11.25 -4.92
CA GLU A 60 -5.45 12.59 -4.38
C GLU A 60 -4.91 12.73 -2.94
N GLU A 61 -5.03 11.69 -2.11
CA GLU A 61 -4.46 11.67 -0.76
C GLU A 61 -2.92 11.77 -0.80
N VAL A 62 -2.27 11.01 -1.70
CA VAL A 62 -0.81 11.08 -1.88
C VAL A 62 -0.36 12.45 -2.36
N GLU A 63 -1.06 13.06 -3.33
CA GLU A 63 -0.76 14.41 -3.79
C GLU A 63 -0.90 15.44 -2.67
N GLN A 64 -1.99 15.39 -1.88
CA GLN A 64 -2.20 16.30 -0.76
C GLN A 64 -1.12 16.17 0.32
N LEU A 65 -0.66 14.94 0.61
CA LEU A 65 0.41 14.70 1.56
C LEU A 65 1.73 15.31 1.07
N ILE A 66 2.09 15.10 -0.20
CA ILE A 66 3.30 15.68 -0.80
C ILE A 66 3.24 17.22 -0.76
N ASP A 67 2.11 17.81 -1.14
CA ASP A 67 1.89 19.27 -1.11
C ASP A 67 2.02 19.84 0.31
N ASP A 68 1.57 19.12 1.34
CA ASP A 68 1.71 19.56 2.72
C ASP A 68 3.15 19.48 3.21
N ILE A 69 3.87 18.40 2.87
CA ILE A 69 5.29 18.25 3.18
C ILE A 69 6.09 19.39 2.54
N GLU A 70 5.86 19.70 1.26
CA GLU A 70 6.52 20.81 0.57
C GLU A 70 6.25 22.15 1.26
N ARG A 71 4.98 22.43 1.56
CA ARG A 71 4.57 23.66 2.27
C ARG A 71 5.20 23.79 3.66
N ARG A 72 5.40 22.68 4.37
CA ARG A 72 6.06 22.66 5.68
C ARG A 72 7.55 22.90 5.54
N LEU A 73 8.19 22.28 4.54
CA LEU A 73 9.61 22.45 4.23
C LEU A 73 9.95 23.87 3.75
N ASP A 74 9.06 24.54 3.02
CA ASP A 74 9.25 25.93 2.57
C ASP A 74 9.28 26.96 3.73
N LYS A 75 8.76 26.58 4.90
CA LYS A 75 8.66 27.46 6.07
C LYS A 75 9.79 27.30 7.07
N VAL A 76 10.63 26.29 6.92
CA VAL A 76 11.72 26.05 7.86
C VAL A 76 13.00 26.76 7.40
N GLU A 77 13.73 27.30 8.37
CA GLU A 77 14.98 28.03 8.10
C GLU A 77 16.22 27.17 8.41
N THR A 78 16.02 26.08 9.17
CA THR A 78 17.10 25.24 9.65
C THR A 78 17.02 23.82 9.08
N ARG A 79 18.19 23.18 9.00
CA ARG A 79 18.30 21.79 8.56
C ARG A 79 17.67 20.84 9.57
N GLU A 80 17.79 21.13 10.85
CA GLU A 80 17.26 20.32 11.94
C GLU A 80 15.73 20.22 11.83
N GLU A 81 15.04 21.34 11.65
CA GLU A 81 13.58 21.37 11.45
C GLU A 81 13.16 20.64 10.16
N ALA A 82 13.92 20.79 9.08
CA ALA A 82 13.66 20.07 7.83
C ALA A 82 13.78 18.54 8.00
N VAL A 83 14.74 18.07 8.80
CA VAL A 83 14.93 16.64 9.09
C VAL A 83 13.77 16.10 9.92
N GLU A 84 13.24 16.86 10.88
CA GLU A 84 12.06 16.45 11.65
C GLU A 84 10.83 16.26 10.75
N ILE A 85 10.56 17.22 9.87
CA ILE A 85 9.46 17.13 8.89
C ILE A 85 9.64 15.91 7.99
N PHE A 86 10.85 15.67 7.49
CA PHE A 86 11.12 14.53 6.62
C PHE A 86 10.91 13.18 7.33
N ASN A 87 11.29 13.07 8.60
CA ASN A 87 11.10 11.84 9.37
C ASN A 87 9.62 11.58 9.69
N GLU A 88 8.85 12.63 9.95
CA GLU A 88 7.40 12.51 10.16
C GLU A 88 6.69 12.07 8.87
N ALA A 89 7.06 12.67 7.74
CA ALA A 89 6.55 12.30 6.42
C ALA A 89 6.78 10.81 6.06
N ILE A 90 7.92 10.22 6.47
CA ILE A 90 8.20 8.80 6.26
C ILE A 90 7.22 7.90 7.01
N VAL A 91 6.68 8.35 8.14
CA VAL A 91 5.74 7.56 8.96
C VAL A 91 4.31 7.68 8.45
N GLU A 92 3.98 8.81 7.81
CA GLU A 92 2.65 9.08 7.23
C GLU A 92 2.45 8.40 5.86
N LEU A 93 3.53 7.92 5.22
CA LEU A 93 3.56 7.14 3.98
C LEU A 93 3.68 5.62 4.23
#